data_AF-A0A6G6SDB6-F1
#
_entry.id   AF-A0A6G6SDB6-F1
#
_cell.length_a   1.000
_cell.length_b   1.000
_cell.length_c   1.000
_cell.angle_alpha   90.00
_cell.angle_beta   90.00
_cell.angle_gamma   90.00
#
_symmetry.space_group_name_H-M   'P 1'
#
loop_
_entity.id
_entity.type
_entity.pdbx_description
1 polymer ?
#
loop_
_entity_poly.entity_id
_entity_poly.type
_entity_poly.pdbx_seq_one_letter_code
_entity_poly.pdbx_strand_id
1 'polypeptide(L)'
;MYWITSFLLFIPFFFLEEFSNLNQKKIIRLPVFFLFFIVTTGSYYNGVDWINYIYYYNYIGNNSLYSTLSFIYEPGFVYLNWLLANIIKFTNFHIIPFVSSSIFFISICYSLRLIKFNINLSLYFSLLIIFLVPLFNDGYRQLIALAIILPYLFKIEKTSIYKWIFICLISSMFHFSAILLIPFIFLLKINFNTKKIILSIILIILLILLLINLSYILPIIESIIPSRIHNKLTIYLDMLEGNLRFGFFAIIDIIGISLCILIKDRLHQNKTIWNSTFIYFLCHLAFYFSPFLQRLLFYLYPILILNIFIMKNNIYRILLSFSIIVMGLSSFARYINNPYYDIDFWDPKFYYTEIFSEKEINIENLKKNKCYVIEKLDENFCKK
;
A
#
# COMPACT_ATOMS: atom_id res chain seq x y z
N MET A 1 4.31 -8.88 16.65
CA MET A 1 3.49 -8.32 17.77
C MET A 1 3.12 -6.85 17.57
N TYR A 2 4.02 -5.96 17.10
CA TYR A 2 3.72 -4.53 16.94
C TYR A 2 2.42 -4.18 16.20
N TRP A 3 2.15 -4.84 15.08
CA TRP A 3 0.96 -4.55 14.28
C TRP A 3 -0.33 -4.91 15.01
N ILE A 4 -0.27 -6.01 15.78
CA ILE A 4 -1.36 -6.47 16.62
C ILE A 4 -1.53 -5.48 17.78
N THR A 5 -0.46 -5.09 18.47
CA THR A 5 -0.55 -4.08 19.54
C THR A 5 -1.06 -2.75 19.01
N SER A 6 -0.58 -2.30 17.85
CA SER A 6 -1.06 -1.09 17.18
C SER A 6 -2.54 -1.17 16.87
N PHE A 7 -3.04 -2.29 16.34
CA PHE A 7 -4.48 -2.50 16.11
C PHE A 7 -5.28 -2.49 17.43
N LEU A 8 -4.79 -3.18 18.46
CA LEU A 8 -5.43 -3.26 19.77
C LEU A 8 -5.56 -1.87 20.43
N LEU A 9 -4.61 -0.95 20.20
CA LEU A 9 -4.68 0.42 20.71
C LEU A 9 -5.87 1.22 20.16
N PHE A 10 -6.42 0.86 19.00
CA PHE A 10 -7.61 1.52 18.43
C PHE A 10 -8.94 0.93 18.95
N ILE A 11 -8.94 -0.25 19.57
CA ILE A 11 -10.17 -0.92 20.01
C ILE A 11 -10.97 -0.08 21.03
N PRO A 12 -10.35 0.51 22.08
CA PRO A 12 -11.09 1.37 23.01
C PRO A 12 -11.73 2.57 22.30
N PHE A 13 -10.99 3.22 21.39
CA PHE A 13 -11.50 4.35 20.63
C PHE A 13 -12.61 3.98 19.66
N PHE A 14 -12.57 2.77 19.09
CA PHE A 14 -13.64 2.24 18.25
C PHE A 14 -14.97 2.19 19.01
N PHE A 15 -14.98 1.57 20.20
CA PHE A 15 -16.19 1.50 21.02
C PHE A 15 -16.65 2.89 21.47
N LEU A 16 -15.73 3.75 21.92
CA LEU A 16 -16.05 5.12 22.30
C LEU A 16 -16.64 5.92 21.13
N GLU A 17 -16.09 5.81 19.92
CA GLU A 17 -16.57 6.54 18.74
C GLU A 17 -17.92 6.03 18.24
N GLU A 18 -18.21 4.73 18.36
CA GLU A 18 -19.48 4.15 17.90
C GLU A 18 -20.66 4.64 18.76
N PHE A 19 -20.49 4.65 20.09
CA PHE A 19 -21.55 4.97 21.05
C PHE A 19 -21.61 6.45 21.47
N SER A 20 -20.78 7.31 20.89
CA SER A 20 -20.71 8.73 21.26
C SER A 20 -21.55 9.65 20.36
N ASN A 21 -21.94 10.80 20.90
CA ASN A 21 -22.59 11.87 20.13
C ASN A 21 -21.57 12.67 19.30
N LEU A 22 -22.03 13.47 18.33
CA LEU A 22 -21.17 14.18 17.37
C LEU A 22 -20.06 15.03 18.01
N ASN A 23 -20.34 15.72 19.12
CA ASN A 23 -19.35 16.54 19.83
C ASN A 23 -18.27 15.68 20.50
N GLN A 24 -18.67 14.58 21.13
CA GLN A 24 -17.75 13.62 21.72
C GLN A 24 -16.87 12.94 20.66
N LYS A 25 -17.41 12.61 19.48
CA LYS A 25 -16.63 12.06 18.36
C LYS A 25 -15.48 12.99 17.96
N LYS A 26 -15.68 14.32 17.95
CA LYS A 26 -14.58 15.27 17.64
C LYS A 26 -13.43 15.15 18.64
N ILE A 27 -13.75 15.01 19.93
CA ILE A 27 -12.76 14.86 21.00
C ILE A 27 -12.06 13.51 20.88
N ILE A 28 -12.79 12.43 20.63
CA ILE A 28 -12.26 11.06 20.47
C ILE A 28 -11.37 10.92 19.22
N ARG A 29 -11.68 11.65 18.14
CA ARG A 29 -10.92 11.57 16.88
C ARG A 29 -9.53 12.19 16.97
N LEU A 30 -9.31 13.17 17.85
CA LEU A 30 -8.00 13.80 18.03
C LEU A 30 -6.92 12.80 18.52
N PRO A 31 -7.11 12.04 19.62
CA PRO A 31 -6.14 11.04 20.04
C PRO A 31 -6.02 9.89 19.02
N VAL A 32 -7.08 9.56 18.28
CA VAL A 32 -7.02 8.55 17.20
C VAL A 32 -6.09 9.00 16.07
N PHE A 33 -6.18 10.27 15.65
CA PHE A 33 -5.26 10.85 14.66
C PHE A 33 -3.82 10.84 15.16
N PHE A 34 -3.61 11.25 16.41
CA PHE A 34 -2.29 11.28 17.03
C PHE A 34 -1.70 9.87 17.15
N LEU A 35 -2.50 8.89 17.60
CA LEU A 35 -2.11 7.49 17.70
C LEU A 35 -1.72 6.92 16.33
N PHE A 36 -2.54 7.16 15.30
CA PHE A 36 -2.23 6.73 13.94
C PHE A 36 -0.92 7.33 13.43
N PHE A 37 -0.70 8.62 13.68
CA PHE A 37 0.53 9.29 13.29
C PHE A 37 1.76 8.74 14.02
N ILE A 38 1.67 8.53 15.33
CA ILE A 38 2.75 7.91 16.13
C ILE A 38 3.08 6.51 15.58
N VAL A 39 2.07 5.66 15.42
CA VAL A 39 2.23 4.28 14.94
C VAL A 39 2.92 4.26 13.56
N THR A 40 2.41 5.03 12.60
CA THR A 40 2.92 5.01 11.23
C THR A 40 4.29 5.67 11.05
N THR A 41 4.73 6.53 11.98
CA THR A 41 6.06 7.16 11.90
C THR A 41 7.11 6.38 12.68
N GLY A 42 6.76 5.78 13.81
CA GLY A 42 7.74 5.16 14.71
C GLY A 42 8.11 3.70 14.40
N SER A 43 7.48 3.08 13.41
CA SER A 43 7.55 1.63 13.20
C SER A 43 8.57 1.14 12.17
N TYR A 44 9.32 2.04 11.55
CA TYR A 44 10.19 1.72 10.41
C TYR A 44 11.24 0.64 10.68
N TYR A 45 11.72 0.51 11.92
CA TYR A 45 12.72 -0.52 12.28
C TYR A 45 12.23 -1.94 12.04
N ASN A 46 10.92 -2.15 12.04
CA ASN A 46 10.30 -3.44 11.79
C ASN A 46 10.25 -3.80 10.28
N GLY A 47 10.60 -2.85 9.40
CA GLY A 47 10.79 -3.09 7.96
C GLY A 47 12.14 -3.72 7.63
N VAL A 48 12.30 -4.25 6.43
CA VAL A 48 13.56 -4.78 5.88
C VAL A 48 14.34 -3.70 5.12
N ASP A 49 13.64 -2.82 4.39
CA ASP A 49 14.28 -1.88 3.45
C ASP A 49 14.90 -0.65 4.12
N TRP A 50 14.61 -0.38 5.41
CA TRP A 50 15.14 0.81 6.10
C TRP A 50 16.67 0.87 6.14
N ILE A 51 17.34 -0.29 6.19
CA ILE A 51 18.81 -0.38 6.17
C ILE A 51 19.37 0.26 4.90
N ASN A 52 18.78 -0.12 3.76
CA ASN A 52 19.15 0.43 2.46
C ASN A 52 18.79 1.92 2.40
N TYR A 53 17.60 2.32 2.86
CA TYR A 53 17.23 3.73 2.86
C TYR A 53 18.16 4.61 3.70
N ILE A 54 18.63 4.16 4.87
CA ILE A 54 19.63 4.89 5.68
C ILE A 54 20.92 5.07 4.89
N TYR A 55 21.44 3.98 4.31
CA TYR A 55 22.68 4.05 3.52
C TYR A 55 22.59 5.09 2.41
N TYR A 56 21.49 5.07 1.64
CA TYR A 56 21.31 6.02 0.55
C TYR A 56 21.01 7.45 1.02
N TYR A 57 20.29 7.63 2.13
CA TYR A 57 20.06 8.94 2.70
C TYR A 57 21.37 9.61 3.09
N ASN A 58 22.26 8.88 3.78
CA ASN A 58 23.58 9.36 4.15
C ASN A 58 24.47 9.62 2.93
N TYR A 59 24.43 8.74 1.92
CA TYR A 59 25.18 8.95 0.69
C TYR A 59 24.72 10.22 -0.06
N ILE A 60 23.40 10.48 -0.13
CA ILE A 60 22.85 11.68 -0.78
C ILE A 60 23.18 12.94 0.03
N GLY A 61 23.23 12.86 1.36
CA GLY A 61 23.66 13.97 2.22
C GLY A 61 25.13 14.36 2.02
N ASN A 62 25.98 13.42 1.64
CA ASN A 62 27.42 13.65 1.47
C ASN A 62 27.84 13.95 0.02
N ASN A 63 26.95 13.77 -0.96
CA ASN A 63 27.26 13.88 -2.39
C ASN A 63 26.30 14.83 -3.14
N SER A 64 26.72 15.28 -4.33
CA SER A 64 25.88 16.13 -5.17
C SER A 64 24.68 15.37 -5.78
N LEU A 65 23.63 16.11 -6.12
CA LEU A 65 22.34 15.63 -6.65
C LEU A 65 22.48 14.77 -7.92
N TYR A 66 23.56 14.97 -8.69
CA TYR A 66 23.82 14.35 -9.99
C TYR A 66 24.39 12.93 -9.94
N SER A 67 24.18 12.20 -8.85
CA SER A 67 24.67 10.82 -8.76
C SER A 67 23.82 9.85 -9.57
N THR A 68 24.46 8.75 -10.00
CA THR A 68 23.87 7.56 -10.62
C THR A 68 22.72 6.93 -9.81
N LEU A 69 22.47 7.40 -8.59
CA LEU A 69 21.38 6.98 -7.70
C LEU A 69 19.98 7.38 -8.18
N SER A 70 19.85 8.46 -8.94
CA SER A 70 18.59 8.80 -9.63
C SER A 70 18.14 7.74 -10.63
N PHE A 71 19.04 6.82 -11.03
CA PHE A 71 18.70 5.65 -11.83
C PHE A 71 18.35 4.40 -11.00
N ILE A 72 18.72 4.36 -9.72
CA ILE A 72 18.42 3.24 -8.80
C ILE A 72 17.08 3.48 -8.08
N TYR A 73 16.81 4.73 -7.69
CA TYR A 73 15.57 5.16 -7.05
C TYR A 73 14.82 6.16 -7.92
N GLU A 74 13.52 6.30 -7.67
CA GLU A 74 12.66 7.22 -8.42
C GLU A 74 13.05 8.69 -8.14
N PRO A 75 13.09 9.55 -9.17
CA PRO A 75 13.76 10.85 -9.10
C PRO A 75 13.14 11.81 -8.07
N GLY A 76 11.82 11.78 -7.89
CA GLY A 76 11.12 12.57 -6.88
C GLY A 76 11.48 12.17 -5.45
N PHE A 77 11.73 10.89 -5.20
CA PHE A 77 12.19 10.41 -3.88
C PHE A 77 13.64 10.82 -3.62
N VAL A 78 14.52 10.71 -4.62
CA VAL A 78 15.92 11.19 -4.52
C VAL A 78 15.96 12.68 -4.25
N TYR A 79 15.16 13.46 -4.97
CA TYR A 79 15.08 14.90 -4.77
C TYR A 79 14.58 15.27 -3.37
N LEU A 80 13.55 14.58 -2.86
CA LEU A 80 13.07 14.77 -1.49
C LEU A 80 14.16 14.51 -0.45
N ASN A 81 14.89 13.40 -0.57
CA ASN A 81 15.98 13.06 0.35
C ASN A 81 17.10 14.11 0.27
N TRP A 82 17.44 14.58 -0.93
CA TRP A 82 18.43 15.62 -1.12
C TRP A 82 18.02 16.95 -0.48
N LEU A 83 16.77 17.37 -0.63
CA LEU A 83 16.22 18.56 0.02
C LEU A 83 16.35 18.46 1.55
N LEU A 84 15.95 17.32 2.12
CA LEU A 84 15.96 17.10 3.57
C LEU A 84 17.38 17.05 4.13
N ALA A 85 18.29 16.37 3.45
CA ALA A 85 19.66 16.18 3.91
C ALA A 85 20.55 17.43 3.69
N ASN A 86 20.44 18.11 2.55
CA ASN A 86 21.38 19.18 2.17
C ASN A 86 20.86 20.60 2.43
N ILE A 87 19.57 20.86 2.19
CA ILE A 87 18.99 22.20 2.36
C ILE A 87 18.47 22.38 3.79
N ILE A 88 17.66 21.43 4.26
CA ILE A 88 17.08 21.51 5.61
C ILE A 88 18.07 21.00 6.67
N LYS A 89 19.07 20.21 6.26
CA LYS A 89 20.17 19.69 7.10
C LYS A 89 19.71 18.71 8.18
N PHE A 90 18.72 17.88 7.89
CA PHE A 90 18.37 16.77 8.78
C PHE A 90 19.37 15.62 8.65
N THR A 91 19.97 15.22 9.75
CA THR A 91 20.93 14.11 9.80
C THR A 91 20.28 12.76 10.12
N ASN A 92 19.16 12.76 10.84
CA ASN A 92 18.47 11.54 11.24
C ASN A 92 17.52 11.05 10.13
N PHE A 93 17.68 9.80 9.69
CA PHE A 93 16.83 9.17 8.69
C PHE A 93 15.33 9.10 9.09
N HIS A 94 15.00 9.11 10.38
CA HIS A 94 13.60 9.12 10.86
C HIS A 94 12.74 10.23 10.22
N ILE A 95 13.38 11.29 9.71
CA ILE A 95 12.70 12.33 8.93
C ILE A 95 11.95 11.77 7.72
N ILE A 96 12.41 10.68 7.10
CA ILE A 96 11.77 10.07 5.92
C ILE A 96 10.44 9.37 6.28
N PRO A 97 10.39 8.43 7.24
CA PRO A 97 9.12 7.93 7.78
C PRO A 97 8.21 9.05 8.26
N PHE A 98 8.74 10.06 8.95
CA PHE A 98 7.97 11.21 9.42
C PHE A 98 7.29 11.96 8.28
N VAL A 99 8.05 12.45 7.30
CA VAL A 99 7.55 13.25 6.17
C VAL A 99 6.59 12.44 5.30
N SER A 100 6.94 11.19 4.97
CA SER A 100 6.08 10.34 4.13
C SER A 100 4.74 10.04 4.78
N SER A 101 4.73 9.70 6.07
CA SER A 101 3.49 9.49 6.84
C SER A 101 2.73 10.80 7.07
N SER A 102 3.38 11.95 7.23
CA SER A 102 2.70 13.25 7.28
C SER A 102 1.98 13.58 5.98
N ILE A 103 2.63 13.41 4.82
CA ILE A 103 2.02 13.64 3.51
C ILE A 103 0.82 12.70 3.32
N PHE A 104 0.98 11.42 3.67
CA PHE A 104 -0.12 10.46 3.63
C PHE A 104 -1.27 10.85 4.56
N PHE A 105 -0.97 11.21 5.80
CA PHE A 105 -1.95 11.62 6.82
C PHE A 105 -2.78 12.84 6.37
N ILE A 106 -2.12 13.89 5.87
CA ILE A 106 -2.79 15.08 5.32
C ILE A 106 -3.69 14.68 4.16
N SER A 107 -3.17 13.84 3.25
CA SER A 107 -3.91 13.38 2.08
C SER A 107 -5.15 12.56 2.44
N ILE A 108 -5.03 11.61 3.37
CA ILE A 108 -6.18 10.79 3.79
C ILE A 108 -7.21 11.64 4.55
N CYS A 109 -6.78 12.54 5.44
CA CYS A 109 -7.70 13.46 6.13
C CYS A 109 -8.45 14.35 5.15
N TYR A 110 -7.78 14.90 4.13
CA TYR A 110 -8.43 15.66 3.07
C TYR A 110 -9.42 14.79 2.29
N SER A 111 -9.03 13.56 1.94
CA SER A 111 -9.85 12.62 1.16
C SER A 111 -11.11 12.20 1.93
N LEU A 112 -10.99 11.91 3.22
CA LEU A 112 -12.12 11.55 4.09
C LEU A 112 -13.14 12.69 4.24
N ARG A 113 -12.73 13.97 4.14
CA ARG A 113 -13.67 15.11 4.12
C ARG A 113 -14.55 15.14 2.87
N LEU A 114 -14.15 14.45 1.80
CA LEU A 114 -14.95 14.36 0.56
C LEU A 114 -16.10 13.36 0.69
N ILE A 115 -16.10 12.53 1.74
CA ILE A 115 -17.11 11.51 1.98
C ILE A 115 -18.33 12.12 2.68
N LYS A 116 -19.52 11.71 2.24
CA LYS A 116 -20.81 12.20 2.75
C LYS A 116 -21.47 11.33 3.82
N PHE A 117 -20.97 10.11 4.06
CA PHE A 117 -21.48 9.21 5.08
C PHE A 117 -20.58 9.18 6.31
N ASN A 118 -21.16 8.83 7.46
CA ASN A 118 -20.40 8.77 8.71
C ASN A 118 -19.50 7.52 8.74
N ILE A 119 -18.27 7.71 9.19
CA ILE A 119 -17.25 6.66 9.32
C ILE A 119 -16.80 6.65 10.78
N ASN A 120 -16.59 5.46 11.33
CA ASN A 120 -15.86 5.29 12.58
C ASN A 120 -14.36 5.37 12.23
N LEU A 121 -13.73 6.52 12.49
CA LEU A 121 -12.35 6.79 12.09
C LEU A 121 -11.36 5.87 12.81
N SER A 122 -11.67 5.47 14.04
CA SER A 122 -10.86 4.53 14.82
C SER A 122 -10.74 3.19 14.10
N LEU A 123 -11.87 2.63 13.63
CA LEU A 123 -11.85 1.40 12.82
C LEU A 123 -11.21 1.62 11.45
N TYR A 124 -11.45 2.77 10.81
CA TYR A 124 -10.89 3.06 9.51
C TYR A 124 -9.35 3.08 9.54
N PHE A 125 -8.76 3.77 10.52
CA PHE A 125 -7.32 3.84 10.68
C PHE A 125 -6.69 2.54 11.13
N SER A 126 -7.37 1.77 12.00
CA SER A 126 -6.85 0.46 12.40
C SER A 126 -6.77 -0.51 11.22
N LEU A 127 -7.77 -0.49 10.34
CA LEU A 127 -7.75 -1.26 9.09
C LEU A 127 -6.70 -0.74 8.10
N LEU A 128 -6.52 0.58 7.99
CA LEU A 128 -5.44 1.15 7.16
C LEU A 128 -4.07 0.69 7.62
N ILE A 129 -3.82 0.65 8.93
CA ILE A 129 -2.56 0.12 9.48
C ILE A 129 -2.38 -1.31 8.98
N ILE A 130 -3.34 -2.21 9.23
CA ILE A 130 -3.23 -3.62 8.81
C ILE A 130 -2.99 -3.76 7.31
N PHE A 131 -3.74 -3.03 6.48
CA PHE A 131 -3.74 -3.20 5.03
C PHE A 131 -2.50 -2.56 4.37
N LEU A 132 -1.94 -1.52 4.99
CA LEU A 132 -0.82 -0.74 4.45
C LEU A 132 0.46 -0.85 5.29
N VAL A 133 0.55 -1.79 6.24
CA VAL A 133 1.78 -2.09 7.01
C VAL A 133 3.02 -2.12 6.11
N PRO A 134 3.02 -2.83 4.96
CA PRO A 134 4.22 -2.90 4.12
C PRO A 134 4.68 -1.52 3.62
N LEU A 135 3.74 -0.57 3.45
CA LEU A 135 4.07 0.78 3.00
C LEU A 135 4.65 1.66 4.11
N PHE A 136 4.17 1.50 5.35
CA PHE A 136 4.66 2.26 6.49
C PHE A 136 6.05 1.81 6.96
N ASN A 137 6.49 0.60 6.60
CA ASN A 137 7.79 0.06 6.98
C ASN A 137 8.85 0.07 5.88
N ASP A 138 8.46 -0.29 4.66
CA ASP A 138 9.38 -0.53 3.55
C ASP A 138 9.05 0.33 2.33
N GLY A 139 7.75 0.56 2.12
CA GLY A 139 7.23 1.18 0.90
C GLY A 139 7.12 2.69 0.94
N TYR A 140 7.99 3.46 1.60
CA TYR A 140 7.87 4.93 1.73
C TYR A 140 7.67 5.65 0.39
N ARG A 141 8.39 5.20 -0.64
CA ARG A 141 8.24 5.67 -2.02
C ARG A 141 6.82 5.52 -2.54
N GLN A 142 6.27 4.33 -2.36
CA GLN A 142 4.91 4.00 -2.76
C GLN A 142 3.87 4.69 -1.85
N LEU A 143 4.17 4.89 -0.57
CA LEU A 143 3.32 5.63 0.36
C LEU A 143 3.12 7.08 -0.07
N ILE A 144 4.20 7.77 -0.47
CA ILE A 144 4.14 9.13 -1.02
C ILE A 144 3.37 9.14 -2.35
N ALA A 145 3.66 8.19 -3.24
CA ALA A 145 2.95 8.05 -4.51
C ALA A 145 1.43 7.87 -4.30
N LEU A 146 1.04 7.01 -3.35
CA LEU A 146 -0.35 6.80 -2.92
C LEU A 146 -0.95 8.09 -2.37
N ALA A 147 -0.24 8.79 -1.48
CA ALA A 147 -0.71 10.03 -0.89
C ALA A 147 -1.01 11.11 -1.95
N ILE A 148 -0.23 11.18 -3.04
CA ILE A 148 -0.49 12.12 -4.14
C ILE A 148 -1.77 11.75 -4.90
N ILE A 149 -2.03 10.46 -5.12
CA ILE A 149 -3.17 9.96 -5.92
C ILE A 149 -4.48 9.97 -5.14
N LEU A 150 -4.41 9.68 -3.85
CA LEU A 150 -5.56 9.40 -2.99
C LEU A 150 -6.68 10.46 -3.05
N PRO A 151 -6.42 11.78 -3.01
CA PRO A 151 -7.45 12.80 -3.09
C PRO A 151 -8.20 12.81 -4.42
N TYR A 152 -7.54 12.38 -5.49
CA TYR A 152 -8.10 12.31 -6.84
C TYR A 152 -8.91 11.05 -7.04
N LEU A 153 -8.51 9.95 -6.41
CA LEU A 153 -9.23 8.70 -6.40
C LEU A 153 -10.60 8.85 -5.71
N PHE A 154 -10.66 9.57 -4.57
CA PHE A 154 -11.92 9.82 -3.85
C PHE A 154 -12.90 10.73 -4.60
N LYS A 155 -12.41 11.52 -5.56
CA LYS A 155 -13.24 12.38 -6.43
C LYS A 155 -13.14 11.98 -7.90
N ILE A 156 -12.84 10.71 -8.18
CA ILE A 156 -12.48 10.25 -9.53
C ILE A 156 -13.51 10.68 -10.57
N GLU A 157 -14.81 10.59 -10.26
CA GLU A 157 -15.92 11.01 -11.11
C GLU A 157 -15.75 12.44 -11.64
N LYS A 158 -15.30 13.37 -10.79
CA LYS A 158 -15.07 14.79 -11.11
C LYS A 158 -13.68 15.09 -11.69
N THR A 159 -12.74 14.15 -11.59
CA THR A 159 -11.37 14.33 -12.09
C THR A 159 -11.33 14.12 -13.61
N SER A 160 -10.85 15.09 -14.39
CA SER A 160 -10.68 14.92 -15.84
C SER A 160 -9.56 13.92 -16.16
N ILE A 161 -9.59 13.34 -17.36
CA ILE A 161 -8.55 12.39 -17.82
C ILE A 161 -7.16 13.02 -17.82
N TYR A 162 -7.02 14.24 -18.32
CA TYR A 162 -5.76 14.97 -18.34
C TYR A 162 -5.21 15.22 -16.93
N LYS A 163 -6.09 15.59 -15.99
CA LYS A 163 -5.70 15.79 -14.60
C LYS A 163 -5.25 14.48 -13.96
N TRP A 164 -5.92 13.38 -14.25
CA TRP A 164 -5.52 12.06 -13.76
C TRP A 164 -4.16 11.63 -14.29
N ILE A 165 -3.94 11.73 -15.61
CA ILE A 165 -2.65 11.42 -16.24
C ILE A 165 -1.53 12.26 -15.61
N PHE A 166 -1.75 13.57 -15.49
CA PHE A 166 -0.77 14.48 -14.88
C PHE A 166 -0.42 14.08 -13.43
N ILE A 167 -1.42 13.74 -12.62
CA ILE A 167 -1.20 13.30 -11.25
C ILE A 167 -0.49 11.94 -11.19
N CYS A 168 -0.83 10.98 -12.06
CA CYS A 168 -0.11 9.72 -12.17
C CYS A 168 1.35 9.92 -12.57
N LEU A 169 1.65 10.86 -13.47
CA LEU A 169 3.03 11.20 -13.85
C LEU A 169 3.81 11.79 -12.67
N ILE A 170 3.23 12.76 -11.93
CA ILE A 170 3.88 13.29 -10.72
C ILE A 170 4.10 12.19 -9.68
N SER A 171 3.09 11.38 -9.42
CA SER A 171 3.17 10.26 -8.48
C SER A 171 4.24 9.23 -8.89
N SER A 172 4.41 9.01 -10.19
CA SER A 172 5.42 8.10 -10.74
C SER A 172 6.87 8.56 -10.53
N MET A 173 7.08 9.86 -10.26
CA MET A 173 8.37 10.37 -9.83
C MET A 173 8.77 9.84 -8.45
N PHE A 174 7.82 9.42 -7.61
CA PHE A 174 8.09 8.80 -6.32
C PHE A 174 8.04 7.27 -6.40
N HIS A 175 7.15 6.71 -7.21
CA HIS A 175 7.10 5.28 -7.43
C HIS A 175 6.52 4.89 -8.80
N PHE A 176 7.32 4.21 -9.62
CA PHE A 176 6.99 3.96 -11.04
C PHE A 176 5.64 3.26 -11.26
N SER A 177 5.21 2.39 -10.35
CA SER A 177 3.94 1.66 -10.49
C SER A 177 2.70 2.56 -10.58
N ALA A 178 2.80 3.83 -10.12
CA ALA A 178 1.72 4.80 -10.25
C ALA A 178 1.29 5.09 -11.70
N ILE A 179 2.18 4.91 -12.68
CA ILE A 179 1.84 5.02 -14.12
C ILE A 179 0.79 3.98 -14.52
N LEU A 180 0.82 2.79 -13.92
CA LEU A 180 -0.11 1.70 -14.22
C LEU A 180 -1.55 2.01 -13.77
N LEU A 181 -1.76 3.08 -13.00
CA LEU A 181 -3.10 3.55 -12.62
C LEU A 181 -3.76 4.45 -13.68
N ILE A 182 -3.05 4.87 -14.73
CA ILE A 182 -3.64 5.64 -15.82
C ILE A 182 -4.89 4.95 -16.40
N PRO A 183 -4.88 3.65 -16.79
CA PRO A 183 -6.08 2.99 -17.29
C PRO A 183 -7.21 2.86 -16.26
N PHE A 184 -6.91 2.94 -14.96
CA PHE A 184 -7.90 2.76 -13.90
C PHE A 184 -8.96 3.86 -13.88
N ILE A 185 -8.68 5.08 -14.37
CA ILE A 185 -9.72 6.11 -14.46
C ILE A 185 -10.90 5.68 -15.33
N PHE A 186 -10.65 4.96 -16.42
CA PHE A 186 -11.72 4.46 -17.27
C PHE A 186 -12.51 3.42 -16.50
N LEU A 187 -11.83 2.43 -15.92
CA LEU A 187 -12.44 1.35 -15.15
C LEU A 187 -13.29 1.90 -13.98
N LEU A 188 -12.74 2.82 -13.20
CA LEU A 188 -13.38 3.42 -12.04
C LEU A 188 -14.55 4.34 -12.41
N LYS A 189 -14.60 4.87 -13.64
CA LYS A 189 -15.72 5.67 -14.14
C LYS A 189 -16.76 4.89 -14.93
N ILE A 190 -16.53 3.61 -15.25
CA ILE A 190 -17.49 2.82 -16.02
C ILE A 190 -18.82 2.71 -15.26
N ASN A 191 -19.93 3.00 -15.95
CA ASN A 191 -21.25 2.53 -15.55
C ASN A 191 -21.37 1.05 -15.94
N PHE A 192 -21.13 0.15 -15.00
CA PHE A 192 -21.21 -1.29 -15.24
C PHE A 192 -22.66 -1.72 -15.42
N ASN A 193 -22.98 -2.24 -16.60
CA ASN A 193 -24.17 -3.05 -16.85
C ASN A 193 -23.73 -4.52 -16.99
N THR A 194 -24.68 -5.44 -17.13
CA THR A 194 -24.38 -6.88 -17.23
C THR A 194 -23.37 -7.19 -18.35
N LYS A 195 -23.53 -6.56 -19.53
CA LYS A 195 -22.59 -6.72 -20.66
C LYS A 195 -21.16 -6.32 -20.31
N LYS A 196 -20.97 -5.17 -19.64
CA LYS A 196 -19.65 -4.67 -19.25
C LYS A 196 -19.02 -5.49 -18.12
N ILE A 197 -19.83 -6.05 -17.22
CA ILE A 197 -19.36 -7.01 -16.20
C ILE A 197 -18.80 -8.26 -16.89
N ILE A 198 -19.57 -8.86 -17.80
CA ILE A 198 -19.13 -10.03 -18.57
C ILE A 198 -17.85 -9.72 -19.35
N LEU A 199 -17.80 -8.58 -20.04
CA LEU A 199 -16.60 -8.15 -20.76
C LEU A 199 -15.39 -8.00 -19.83
N SER A 200 -15.57 -7.47 -18.63
CA SER A 200 -14.47 -7.31 -17.66
C SER A 200 -13.97 -8.65 -17.15
N ILE A 201 -14.86 -9.62 -16.94
CA ILE A 201 -14.48 -10.99 -16.57
C ILE A 201 -13.68 -11.64 -17.72
N ILE A 202 -14.13 -11.50 -18.97
CA ILE A 202 -13.41 -12.01 -20.15
C ILE A 202 -12.02 -11.38 -20.24
N LEU A 203 -11.91 -10.04 -20.10
CA LEU A 203 -10.63 -9.33 -20.13
C LEU A 203 -9.67 -9.80 -19.02
N ILE A 204 -10.20 -10.11 -17.84
CA ILE A 204 -9.39 -10.63 -16.73
C ILE A 204 -8.93 -12.05 -16.98
N ILE A 205 -9.77 -12.91 -17.57
CA ILE A 205 -9.35 -14.25 -17.99
C ILE A 205 -8.25 -14.15 -19.05
N LEU A 206 -8.39 -13.27 -20.04
CA LEU A 206 -7.35 -13.01 -21.04
C LEU A 206 -6.06 -12.48 -20.41
N LEU A 207 -6.16 -11.57 -19.42
CA LEU A 207 -5.01 -11.08 -18.69
C LEU A 207 -4.32 -12.20 -17.89
N ILE A 208 -5.08 -13.10 -17.26
CA ILE A 208 -4.53 -14.27 -16.56
C ILE A 208 -3.77 -15.16 -17.55
N LEU A 209 -4.36 -15.46 -18.70
CA LEU A 209 -3.70 -16.26 -19.75
C LEU A 209 -2.42 -15.57 -20.25
N LEU A 210 -2.43 -14.25 -20.40
CA LEU A 210 -1.24 -13.47 -20.76
C LEU A 210 -0.15 -13.57 -19.69
N LEU A 211 -0.49 -13.40 -18.42
CA LEU A 211 0.46 -13.41 -17.31
C LEU A 211 1.07 -14.81 -17.07
N ILE A 212 0.27 -15.87 -17.21
CA ILE A 212 0.76 -17.27 -17.12
C ILE A 212 1.80 -17.55 -18.21
N ASN A 213 1.59 -17.02 -19.41
CA ASN A 213 2.47 -17.23 -20.56
C ASN A 213 3.56 -16.16 -20.71
N LEU A 214 3.74 -15.28 -19.71
CA LEU A 214 4.65 -14.14 -19.82
C LEU A 214 6.11 -14.58 -20.05
N SER A 215 6.53 -15.71 -19.48
CA SER A 215 7.88 -16.28 -19.68
C SER A 215 8.16 -16.66 -21.14
N TYR A 216 7.15 -17.12 -21.89
CA TYR A 216 7.28 -17.42 -23.31
C TYR A 216 7.22 -16.17 -24.18
N ILE A 217 6.47 -15.16 -23.74
CA ILE A 217 6.27 -13.91 -24.49
C ILE A 217 7.49 -12.98 -24.35
N LEU A 218 8.10 -12.93 -23.16
CA LEU A 218 9.13 -11.95 -22.84
C LEU A 218 10.38 -12.02 -23.76
N PRO A 219 10.89 -13.21 -24.15
CA PRO A 219 11.98 -13.31 -25.13
C PRO A 219 11.59 -12.80 -26.53
N ILE A 220 10.33 -12.99 -26.94
CA ILE A 220 9.84 -12.57 -28.27
C ILE A 220 9.82 -11.03 -28.40
N ILE A 221 9.53 -10.33 -27.30
CA ILE A 221 9.37 -8.88 -27.27
C ILE A 221 10.60 -8.14 -26.72
N GLU A 222 11.72 -8.84 -26.49
CA GLU A 222 12.97 -8.27 -25.98
C GLU A 222 13.44 -7.08 -26.84
N SER A 223 13.30 -7.18 -28.16
CA SER A 223 13.69 -6.13 -29.11
C SER A 223 12.82 -4.86 -29.05
N ILE A 224 11.63 -4.94 -28.46
CA ILE A 224 10.65 -3.84 -28.40
C ILE A 224 10.71 -3.13 -27.05
N ILE A 225 11.06 -3.86 -25.99
CA ILE A 225 11.03 -3.36 -24.62
C ILE A 225 12.42 -2.84 -24.22
N PRO A 226 12.52 -1.68 -23.53
CA PRO A 226 13.78 -1.24 -22.95
C PRO A 226 14.44 -2.32 -22.09
N SER A 227 15.74 -2.58 -22.30
CA SER A 227 16.51 -3.65 -21.65
C SER A 227 16.36 -3.69 -20.12
N ARG A 228 16.22 -2.53 -19.46
CA ARG A 228 15.98 -2.47 -18.00
C ARG A 228 14.63 -3.05 -17.57
N ILE A 229 13.58 -2.81 -18.36
CA ILE A 229 12.25 -3.37 -18.08
C ILE A 229 12.30 -4.88 -18.32
N HIS A 230 12.95 -5.32 -19.40
CA HIS A 230 13.16 -6.74 -19.68
C HIS A 230 13.88 -7.43 -18.52
N ASN A 231 15.05 -6.93 -18.10
CA ASN A 231 15.82 -7.50 -16.99
C ASN A 231 15.04 -7.53 -15.66
N LYS A 232 14.22 -6.52 -15.40
CA LYS A 232 13.41 -6.49 -14.18
C LYS A 232 12.28 -7.52 -14.23
N LEU A 233 11.68 -7.72 -15.40
CA LEU A 233 10.63 -8.73 -15.61
C LEU A 233 11.20 -10.15 -15.57
N THR A 234 12.37 -10.40 -16.17
CA THR A 234 13.02 -11.72 -16.10
C THR A 234 13.33 -12.10 -14.65
N ILE A 235 13.94 -11.20 -13.86
CA ILE A 235 14.19 -11.43 -12.44
C ILE A 235 12.90 -11.79 -11.69
N TYR A 236 11.78 -11.11 -11.97
CA TYR A 236 10.50 -11.45 -11.34
C TYR A 236 9.92 -12.79 -11.79
N LEU A 237 10.16 -13.21 -13.03
CA LEU A 237 9.72 -14.49 -13.56
C LEU A 237 10.56 -15.65 -13.03
N ASP A 238 11.87 -15.45 -12.90
CA ASP A 238 12.78 -16.44 -12.31
C ASP A 238 12.40 -16.70 -10.84
N MET A 239 11.98 -15.66 -10.11
CA MET A 239 11.42 -15.80 -8.75
C MET A 239 10.06 -16.53 -8.70
N LEU A 240 9.38 -16.71 -9.84
CA LEU A 240 8.09 -17.38 -9.95
C LEU A 240 8.21 -18.84 -10.41
N GLU A 241 9.35 -19.26 -10.95
CA GLU A 241 9.59 -20.64 -11.37
C GLU A 241 9.56 -21.57 -10.15
N GLY A 242 8.41 -22.20 -9.89
CA GLY A 242 8.33 -23.20 -8.82
C GLY A 242 6.96 -23.54 -8.24
N ASN A 243 5.83 -23.07 -8.79
CA ASN A 243 4.49 -23.70 -8.76
C ASN A 243 3.39 -22.64 -8.91
N LEU A 244 2.38 -22.91 -9.74
CA LEU A 244 1.12 -22.15 -9.76
C LEU A 244 0.41 -22.36 -8.42
N ARG A 245 0.58 -21.42 -7.49
CA ARG A 245 -0.11 -21.49 -6.19
C ARG A 245 -1.52 -20.91 -6.33
N PHE A 246 -2.46 -21.73 -6.83
CA PHE A 246 -3.89 -21.47 -6.64
C PHE A 246 -4.20 -21.60 -5.15
N GLY A 247 -4.08 -20.49 -4.43
CA GLY A 247 -4.35 -20.43 -3.00
C GLY A 247 -5.85 -20.34 -2.71
N PHE A 248 -6.23 -20.71 -1.49
CA PHE A 248 -7.55 -20.45 -0.90
C PHE A 248 -8.10 -19.04 -1.15
N PHE A 249 -7.21 -18.05 -1.30
CA PHE A 249 -7.59 -16.67 -1.54
C PHE A 249 -8.19 -16.40 -2.94
N ALA A 250 -7.89 -17.20 -3.97
CA ALA A 250 -8.56 -17.10 -5.26
C ALA A 250 -10.08 -17.41 -5.14
N ILE A 251 -10.45 -18.32 -4.22
CA ILE A 251 -11.85 -18.61 -3.91
C ILE A 251 -12.51 -17.37 -3.28
N ILE A 252 -11.82 -16.70 -2.36
CA ILE A 252 -12.31 -15.47 -1.74
C ILE A 252 -12.47 -14.35 -2.78
N ASP A 253 -11.60 -14.25 -3.79
CA ASP A 253 -11.79 -13.31 -4.90
C ASP A 253 -13.04 -13.63 -5.72
N ILE A 254 -13.26 -14.90 -6.06
CA ILE A 254 -14.46 -15.35 -6.80
C ILE A 254 -15.73 -15.04 -5.98
N ILE A 255 -15.71 -15.28 -4.67
CA ILE A 255 -16.80 -14.90 -3.76
C ILE A 255 -16.99 -13.39 -3.77
N GLY A 256 -15.92 -12.60 -3.63
CA GLY A 256 -15.96 -11.13 -3.65
C GLY A 256 -16.54 -10.57 -4.95
N ILE A 257 -16.12 -11.11 -6.11
CA ILE A 257 -16.65 -10.79 -7.44
C ILE A 257 -18.15 -11.11 -7.50
N SER A 258 -18.54 -12.31 -7.09
CA SER A 258 -19.94 -12.76 -7.10
C SER A 258 -20.82 -11.87 -6.22
N LEU A 259 -20.36 -11.54 -5.02
CA LEU A 259 -21.05 -10.63 -4.11
C LEU A 259 -21.19 -9.23 -4.70
N CYS A 260 -20.14 -8.70 -5.35
CA CYS A 260 -20.20 -7.41 -6.04
C CYS A 260 -21.30 -7.41 -7.13
N ILE A 261 -21.41 -8.48 -7.92
CA ILE A 261 -22.44 -8.62 -8.96
C ILE A 261 -23.84 -8.64 -8.32
N LEU A 262 -24.04 -9.40 -7.25
CA LEU A 262 -25.34 -9.52 -6.56
C LEU A 262 -25.84 -8.20 -5.96
N ILE A 263 -24.93 -7.31 -5.54
CA ILE A 263 -25.30 -6.05 -4.87
C ILE A 263 -25.23 -4.81 -5.78
N LYS A 264 -24.85 -5.00 -7.05
CA LYS A 264 -24.60 -3.94 -8.05
C LYS A 264 -25.70 -2.89 -8.08
N ASP A 265 -26.95 -3.30 -8.28
CA ASP A 265 -28.07 -2.37 -8.46
C ASP A 265 -28.45 -1.64 -7.15
N ARG A 266 -27.96 -2.12 -6.00
CA ARG A 266 -28.24 -1.52 -4.68
C ARG A 266 -27.17 -0.49 -4.25
N LEU A 267 -26.11 -0.28 -5.03
CA LEU A 267 -24.95 0.57 -4.69
C LEU A 267 -24.81 1.83 -5.54
N HIS A 268 -25.85 2.18 -6.32
CA HIS A 268 -25.84 3.29 -7.26
C HIS A 268 -25.39 4.65 -6.68
N GLN A 269 -25.61 4.91 -5.38
CA GLN A 269 -25.23 6.16 -4.72
C GLN A 269 -23.71 6.29 -4.46
N ASN A 270 -22.95 5.18 -4.45
CA ASN A 270 -21.50 5.17 -4.18
C ASN A 270 -20.75 4.37 -5.25
N LYS A 271 -21.01 4.68 -6.52
CA LYS A 271 -20.48 3.98 -7.69
C LYS A 271 -18.97 3.83 -7.67
N THR A 272 -18.22 4.89 -7.35
CA THR A 272 -16.75 4.82 -7.25
C THR A 272 -16.27 3.73 -6.29
N ILE A 273 -16.96 3.57 -5.16
CA ILE A 273 -16.58 2.63 -4.11
C ILE A 273 -16.87 1.20 -4.57
N TRP A 274 -18.06 0.95 -5.16
CA TRP A 274 -18.38 -0.35 -5.75
C TRP A 274 -17.45 -0.71 -6.91
N ASN A 275 -17.17 0.22 -7.82
CA ASN A 275 -16.24 0.02 -8.94
C ASN A 275 -14.84 -0.35 -8.42
N SER A 276 -14.34 0.38 -7.42
CA SER A 276 -13.04 0.11 -6.80
C SER A 276 -12.97 -1.29 -6.20
N THR A 277 -14.03 -1.74 -5.51
CA THR A 277 -14.13 -3.09 -4.94
C THR A 277 -14.15 -4.17 -6.01
N PHE A 278 -14.98 -3.99 -7.03
CA PHE A 278 -15.11 -4.95 -8.12
C PHE A 278 -13.78 -5.09 -8.90
N ILE A 279 -13.16 -3.96 -9.24
CA ILE A 279 -11.85 -3.92 -9.90
C ILE A 279 -10.76 -4.51 -9.00
N TYR A 280 -10.79 -4.24 -7.69
CA TYR A 280 -9.84 -4.82 -6.74
C TYR A 280 -9.86 -6.34 -6.82
N PHE A 281 -11.02 -6.99 -6.66
CA PHE A 281 -11.09 -8.46 -6.67
C PHE A 281 -10.72 -9.05 -8.04
N LEU A 282 -11.12 -8.40 -9.13
CA LEU A 282 -10.73 -8.80 -10.48
C LEU A 282 -9.20 -8.74 -10.69
N CYS A 283 -8.58 -7.63 -10.32
CA CYS A 283 -7.14 -7.45 -10.44
C CYS A 283 -6.37 -8.33 -9.46
N HIS A 284 -6.85 -8.52 -8.23
CA HIS A 284 -6.22 -9.39 -7.24
C HIS A 284 -6.16 -10.83 -7.73
N LEU A 285 -7.27 -11.33 -8.30
CA LEU A 285 -7.31 -12.65 -8.93
C LEU A 285 -6.30 -12.77 -10.09
N ALA A 286 -6.19 -11.74 -10.93
CA ALA A 286 -5.22 -11.74 -12.03
C ALA A 286 -3.77 -11.64 -11.56
N PHE A 287 -3.51 -10.87 -10.50
CA PHE A 287 -2.14 -10.59 -10.04
C PHE A 287 -1.56 -11.70 -9.17
N TYR A 288 -2.26 -12.81 -8.92
CA TYR A 288 -1.63 -14.02 -8.40
C TYR A 288 -0.49 -14.52 -9.28
N PHE A 289 -0.65 -14.36 -10.60
CA PHE A 289 0.34 -14.77 -11.59
C PHE A 289 1.47 -13.75 -11.77
N SER A 290 1.42 -12.64 -11.03
CA SER A 290 2.42 -11.57 -11.10
C SER A 290 2.46 -10.78 -9.77
N PRO A 291 3.22 -11.26 -8.77
CA PRO A 291 3.28 -10.65 -7.44
C PRO A 291 3.73 -9.18 -7.46
N PHE A 292 4.56 -8.78 -8.44
CA PHE A 292 4.96 -7.38 -8.58
C PHE A 292 3.78 -6.46 -8.90
N LEU A 293 2.75 -6.94 -9.62
CA LEU A 293 1.52 -6.18 -9.89
C LEU A 293 0.61 -6.09 -8.67
N GLN A 294 0.71 -7.01 -7.70
CA GLN A 294 -0.10 -6.93 -6.47
C GLN A 294 0.17 -5.65 -5.68
N ARG A 295 1.37 -5.06 -5.81
CA ARG A 295 1.67 -3.75 -5.21
C ARG A 295 0.75 -2.65 -5.73
N LEU A 296 0.20 -2.77 -6.93
CA LEU A 296 -0.78 -1.81 -7.48
C LEU A 296 -2.08 -1.76 -6.67
N LEU A 297 -2.42 -2.83 -5.96
CA LEU A 297 -3.66 -2.93 -5.21
C LEU A 297 -3.62 -2.10 -3.92
N PHE A 298 -2.43 -1.78 -3.39
CA PHE A 298 -2.28 -0.88 -2.24
C PHE A 298 -2.94 0.48 -2.48
N TYR A 299 -3.00 0.94 -3.73
CA TYR A 299 -3.64 2.22 -4.07
C TYR A 299 -5.16 2.19 -3.91
N LEU A 300 -5.79 1.01 -3.94
CA LEU A 300 -7.23 0.86 -3.81
C LEU A 300 -7.68 0.61 -2.37
N TYR A 301 -6.81 0.12 -1.48
CA TYR A 301 -7.20 -0.22 -0.10
C TYR A 301 -7.91 0.90 0.68
N PRO A 302 -7.47 2.17 0.62
CA PRO A 302 -8.17 3.24 1.32
C PRO A 302 -9.64 3.39 0.92
N ILE A 303 -9.99 3.15 -0.35
CA ILE A 303 -11.38 3.15 -0.82
C ILE A 303 -12.06 1.82 -0.52
N LEU A 304 -11.36 0.70 -0.65
CA LEU A 304 -11.90 -0.63 -0.37
C LEU A 304 -12.45 -0.71 1.06
N ILE A 305 -11.70 -0.19 2.04
CA ILE A 305 -12.09 -0.14 3.45
C ILE A 305 -13.40 0.63 3.65
N LEU A 306 -13.71 1.63 2.83
CA LEU A 306 -14.96 2.40 2.94
C LEU A 306 -16.21 1.55 2.74
N ASN A 307 -16.13 0.43 2.00
CA ASN A 307 -17.27 -0.47 1.82
C ASN A 307 -17.82 -0.99 3.15
N ILE A 308 -16.95 -1.14 4.16
CA ILE A 308 -17.32 -1.62 5.49
C ILE A 308 -18.29 -0.65 6.18
N PHE A 309 -18.17 0.65 5.91
CA PHE A 309 -18.93 1.69 6.61
C PHE A 309 -20.25 2.07 5.92
N ILE A 310 -20.38 1.82 4.62
CA ILE A 310 -21.54 2.29 3.86
C ILE A 310 -22.79 1.46 4.18
N MET A 311 -22.67 0.22 4.68
CA MET A 311 -23.76 -0.74 4.52
C MET A 311 -24.03 -1.64 5.73
N LYS A 312 -24.99 -1.26 6.57
CA LYS A 312 -25.29 -1.97 7.84
C LYS A 312 -26.33 -3.11 7.77
N ASN A 313 -27.15 -3.27 6.72
CA ASN A 313 -28.35 -4.15 6.80
C ASN A 313 -28.55 -5.14 5.62
N ASN A 314 -27.51 -5.78 5.06
CA ASN A 314 -27.69 -6.81 4.03
C ASN A 314 -26.61 -7.90 4.14
N ILE A 315 -27.01 -9.17 4.19
CA ILE A 315 -26.12 -10.31 4.36
C ILE A 315 -25.01 -10.36 3.30
N TYR A 316 -25.34 -10.12 2.02
CA TYR A 316 -24.34 -10.12 0.94
C TYR A 316 -23.26 -9.04 1.12
N ARG A 317 -23.60 -7.96 1.83
CA ARG A 317 -22.68 -6.84 2.08
C ARG A 317 -21.83 -7.08 3.32
N ILE A 318 -22.39 -7.70 4.35
CA ILE A 318 -21.63 -8.19 5.51
C ILE A 318 -20.60 -9.21 5.01
N LEU A 319 -21.01 -10.14 4.14
CA LEU A 319 -20.12 -11.11 3.52
C LEU A 319 -19.03 -10.42 2.67
N LEU A 320 -19.36 -9.37 1.91
CA LEU A 320 -18.37 -8.64 1.13
C LEU A 320 -17.34 -7.93 2.02
N SER A 321 -17.80 -7.26 3.09
CA SER A 321 -16.93 -6.66 4.09
C SER A 321 -16.02 -7.70 4.76
N PHE A 322 -16.56 -8.88 5.06
CA PHE A 322 -15.78 -10.00 5.59
C PHE A 322 -14.72 -10.45 4.58
N SER A 323 -15.05 -10.64 3.30
CA SER A 323 -14.09 -10.97 2.25
C SER A 323 -12.96 -9.94 2.13
N ILE A 324 -13.29 -8.64 2.23
CA ILE A 324 -12.30 -7.55 2.22
C ILE A 324 -11.37 -7.65 3.43
N ILE A 325 -11.91 -7.88 4.63
CA ILE A 325 -11.11 -8.02 5.86
C ILE A 325 -10.19 -9.23 5.77
N VAL A 326 -10.70 -10.38 5.31
CA VAL A 326 -9.89 -11.60 5.14
C VAL A 326 -8.75 -11.36 4.14
N MET A 327 -9.00 -10.64 3.04
CA MET A 327 -7.96 -10.29 2.07
C MET A 327 -6.88 -9.36 2.62
N GLY A 328 -7.28 -8.34 3.40
CA GLY A 328 -6.33 -7.47 4.07
C GLY A 328 -5.49 -8.22 5.11
N LEU A 329 -6.14 -9.07 5.92
CA LEU A 329 -5.46 -9.92 6.91
C LEU A 329 -4.52 -10.93 6.24
N SER A 330 -4.87 -11.46 5.06
CA SER A 330 -3.99 -12.33 4.28
C SER A 330 -2.74 -11.61 3.79
N SER A 331 -2.92 -10.41 3.23
CA SER A 331 -1.80 -9.57 2.77
C SER A 331 -0.88 -9.21 3.93
N PHE A 332 -1.47 -8.93 5.08
CA PHE A 332 -0.77 -8.71 6.34
C PHE A 332 -0.04 -9.98 6.84
N ALA A 333 -0.71 -11.13 6.86
CA ALA A 333 -0.15 -12.41 7.30
C ALA A 333 1.06 -12.82 6.45
N ARG A 334 0.97 -12.64 5.13
CA ARG A 334 2.10 -12.88 4.21
C ARG A 334 3.29 -11.96 4.50
N TYR A 335 3.02 -10.71 4.87
CA TYR A 335 4.07 -9.77 5.21
C TYR A 335 4.80 -10.18 6.50
N ILE A 336 4.07 -10.56 7.55
CA ILE A 336 4.67 -10.93 8.84
C ILE A 336 5.30 -12.33 8.87
N ASN A 337 4.81 -13.27 8.05
CA ASN A 337 5.36 -14.63 7.97
C ASN A 337 6.51 -14.75 6.96
N ASN A 338 6.95 -13.64 6.37
CA ASN A 338 8.13 -13.65 5.54
C ASN A 338 9.36 -13.81 6.46
N PRO A 339 10.27 -14.75 6.18
CA PRO A 339 11.39 -15.08 7.06
C PRO A 339 12.31 -13.89 7.39
N TYR A 340 12.29 -12.83 6.57
CA TYR A 340 12.99 -11.59 6.89
C TYR A 340 12.46 -10.86 8.14
N TYR A 341 11.25 -11.16 8.60
CA TYR A 341 10.56 -10.49 9.71
C TYR A 341 10.45 -11.35 10.98
N ASP A 342 10.98 -12.59 10.97
CA ASP A 342 10.79 -13.54 12.07
C ASP A 342 11.27 -12.94 13.41
N ILE A 343 12.40 -12.24 13.42
CA ILE A 343 12.92 -11.59 14.64
C ILE A 343 12.06 -10.38 15.02
N ASP A 344 11.76 -9.48 14.07
CA ASP A 344 11.01 -8.26 14.35
C ASP A 344 9.57 -8.52 14.79
N PHE A 345 9.03 -9.70 14.43
CA PHE A 345 7.72 -10.11 14.89
C PHE A 345 7.68 -10.30 16.40
N TRP A 346 8.70 -10.93 16.99
CA TRP A 346 8.76 -11.23 18.43
C TRP A 346 9.38 -10.10 19.26
N ASP A 347 10.29 -9.31 18.67
CA ASP A 347 10.94 -8.16 19.31
C ASP A 347 10.68 -6.86 18.52
N PRO A 348 9.44 -6.34 18.57
CA PRO A 348 9.09 -5.15 17.82
C PRO A 348 9.79 -3.90 18.37
N LYS A 349 10.34 -3.10 17.46
CA LYS A 349 11.06 -1.86 17.79
C LYS A 349 10.26 -0.63 17.43
N PHE A 350 10.38 0.40 18.27
CA PHE A 350 9.65 1.64 18.08
C PHE A 350 10.54 2.84 18.36
N TYR A 351 10.69 3.70 17.36
CA TYR A 351 11.59 4.85 17.45
C TYR A 351 11.31 5.73 18.67
N TYR A 352 10.04 5.96 19.01
CA TYR A 352 9.70 6.86 20.11
C TYR A 352 9.89 6.22 21.49
N THR A 353 9.87 4.89 21.64
CA THR A 353 10.19 4.28 22.95
C THR A 353 11.65 4.51 23.34
N GLU A 354 12.51 4.72 22.34
CA GLU A 354 13.95 4.92 22.52
C GLU A 354 14.26 6.31 23.08
N ILE A 355 13.55 7.34 22.60
CA ILE A 355 13.68 8.71 23.11
C ILE A 355 13.38 8.79 24.62
N PHE A 356 12.47 7.95 25.11
CA PHE A 356 12.07 7.92 26.51
C PHE A 356 12.80 6.84 27.34
N SER A 357 13.65 6.02 26.70
CA SER A 357 14.45 5.00 27.40
C SER A 357 15.89 5.46 27.56
N GLU A 358 16.47 5.31 28.76
CA GLU A 358 17.87 5.68 29.03
C GLU A 358 18.90 4.84 28.24
N LYS A 359 18.44 3.81 27.50
CA LYS A 359 19.29 2.97 26.65
C LYS A 359 19.18 3.44 25.20
N GLU A 360 20.18 4.16 24.72
CA GLU A 360 20.31 4.46 23.29
C GLU A 360 20.37 3.14 22.49
N ILE A 361 19.45 2.99 21.55
CA ILE A 361 19.52 1.88 20.61
C ILE A 361 20.68 2.16 19.64
N ASN A 362 21.67 1.28 19.71
CA ASN A 362 22.76 1.29 18.74
C ASN A 362 22.21 0.83 17.37
N ILE A 363 21.90 1.80 16.51
CA ILE A 363 21.38 1.59 15.15
C ILE A 363 22.32 0.68 14.34
N GLU A 364 23.64 0.77 14.55
CA GLU A 364 24.59 -0.11 13.87
C GLU A 364 24.45 -1.56 14.33
N ASN A 365 24.20 -1.78 15.63
CA ASN A 365 23.93 -3.11 16.16
C ASN A 365 22.60 -3.67 15.63
N LEU A 366 21.56 -2.83 15.54
CA LEU A 366 20.30 -3.22 14.89
C LEU A 366 20.50 -3.61 13.43
N LYS A 367 21.22 -2.77 12.68
CA LYS A 367 21.56 -3.03 11.28
C LYS A 367 22.32 -4.35 11.15
N LYS A 368 23.34 -4.58 11.99
CA LYS A 368 24.17 -5.79 11.98
C LYS A 368 23.35 -7.04 12.27
N ASN A 369 22.50 -7.01 13.30
CA ASN A 369 21.64 -8.14 13.65
C ASN A 369 20.64 -8.46 12.53
N LYS A 370 20.06 -7.43 11.91
CA LYS A 370 19.10 -7.60 10.82
C LYS A 370 19.77 -8.11 9.55
N CYS A 371 20.94 -7.56 9.19
CA CYS A 371 21.74 -8.07 8.08
C CYS A 371 22.16 -9.52 8.29
N TYR A 372 22.56 -9.92 9.51
CA TYR A 372 22.91 -11.31 9.79
C TYR A 372 21.76 -12.30 9.55
N VAL A 373 20.51 -11.90 9.75
CA VAL A 373 19.34 -12.72 9.42
C VAL A 373 19.10 -12.76 7.92
N ILE A 374 19.13 -11.59 7.27
CA ILE A 374 18.83 -11.47 5.85
C ILE A 374 19.90 -12.16 4.99
N GLU A 375 21.18 -12.01 5.32
CA GLU A 375 22.30 -12.62 4.60
C GLU A 375 22.27 -14.15 4.59
N LYS A 376 21.59 -14.80 5.56
CA LYS A 376 21.35 -16.25 5.54
C LYS A 376 20.40 -16.69 4.42
N LEU A 377 19.62 -15.75 3.88
CA LEU A 377 18.60 -15.97 2.86
C LEU A 377 18.98 -15.30 1.53
N ASP A 378 19.65 -14.14 1.60
CA ASP A 378 20.13 -13.35 0.46
C ASP A 378 21.45 -12.66 0.82
N GLU A 379 22.57 -13.29 0.45
CA GLU A 379 23.93 -12.84 0.76
C GLU A 379 24.27 -11.43 0.23
N ASN A 380 23.56 -10.95 -0.79
CA ASN A 380 23.84 -9.68 -1.44
C ASN A 380 22.91 -8.53 -1.00
N PHE A 381 21.97 -8.79 -0.09
CA PHE A 381 20.99 -7.80 0.33
C PHE A 381 21.62 -6.62 1.08
N CYS A 382 22.47 -6.93 2.06
CA CYS A 382 23.12 -5.92 2.88
C CYS A 382 24.38 -5.41 2.21
N LYS A 383 24.34 -4.18 1.73
CA LYS A 383 25.53 -3.48 1.24
C LYS A 383 26.48 -3.23 2.41
N LYS A 384 27.68 -3.81 2.30
CA LYS A 384 28.80 -3.62 3.24
C LYS A 384 29.27 -2.18 3.24
#